data_AF-A0A919IAD0-F1
#
_entry.id   AF-A0A919IAD0-F1
#
_cell.length_a   1.000
_cell.length_b   1.000
_cell.length_c   1.000
_cell.angle_alpha   90.00
_cell.angle_beta   90.00
_cell.angle_gamma   90.00
#
_symmetry.space_group_name_H-M   'P 1'
#
loop_
_entity.id
_entity.type
_entity.pdbx_description
1 polymer ?
#
loop_
_entity_poly.entity_id
_entity_poly.type
_entity_poly.pdbx_seq_one_letter_code
_entity_poly.pdbx_strand_id
1 'polypeptide(L)'
;MVGGIVRSTGSGMGCPDWPRCFGSWAPPTSVDQLPANYKENYSTYRDKKNQKFAKYLRLLGMSETADKITSDKSILAEAEFNPVKTWIEYANRLVGVIIGFLIIILFYKSFPFRKDKPVLFWLSAATLIAVIIQGWFGSIVVSTNLTTWTITLHFFLALLLVGFLVYLLNQSEGPANIQSPGLSLWLLLGAMLTLLVQVFLGTEVRSAIDVLAAKLPRESWVGELGGEFFTHRSFSWLVLILNGIFFWQTRKTIGLKALSLALFVLILSSLMTGVVLGYFDVPAAMQPVHLLLATVAFGLQLSLFFRMTDKRKISQ
;
A
#
# COMPACT_ATOMS: atom_id res chain seq x y z
N MET A 1 -2.22 4.59 -4.70
CA MET A 1 -1.99 5.83 -5.49
C MET A 1 -1.89 7.06 -4.60
N VAL A 2 -2.96 7.49 -3.93
CA VAL A 2 -2.96 8.79 -3.20
C VAL A 2 -1.91 8.85 -2.09
N GLY A 3 -1.74 7.79 -1.28
CA GLY A 3 -0.66 7.72 -0.30
C GLY A 3 0.76 7.79 -0.92
N GLY A 4 0.93 7.27 -2.14
CA GLY A 4 2.18 7.40 -2.89
C GLY A 4 2.45 8.84 -3.34
N ILE A 5 1.40 9.59 -3.71
CA ILE A 5 1.48 11.03 -4.05
C ILE A 5 1.84 11.84 -2.81
N VAL A 6 1.19 11.56 -1.67
CA VAL A 6 1.52 12.20 -0.38
C VAL A 6 2.99 12.03 -0.05
N ARG A 7 3.56 10.83 -0.25
CA ARG A 7 4.99 10.60 0.00
C ARG A 7 5.88 11.31 -1.02
N SER A 8 5.61 11.16 -2.32
CA SER A 8 6.50 11.72 -3.36
C SER A 8 6.52 13.25 -3.41
N THR A 9 5.48 13.90 -2.88
CA THR A 9 5.41 15.36 -2.69
C THR A 9 5.96 15.83 -1.33
N GLY A 10 6.39 14.91 -0.46
CA GLY A 10 6.86 15.23 0.89
C GLY A 10 5.75 15.75 1.81
N SER A 11 4.50 15.36 1.54
CA SER A 11 3.29 15.81 2.24
C SER A 11 2.88 14.90 3.40
N GLY A 12 3.61 13.83 3.69
CA GLY A 12 3.22 12.82 4.70
C GLY A 12 3.20 13.30 6.16
N MET A 13 3.65 14.53 6.43
CA MET A 13 3.53 15.22 7.72
C MET A 13 2.79 16.56 7.58
N GLY A 14 1.99 16.72 6.53
CA GLY A 14 1.18 17.91 6.30
C GLY A 14 0.05 18.10 7.31
N CYS A 15 -0.42 17.04 7.98
CA CYS A 15 -1.43 17.09 9.04
C CYS A 15 -0.92 16.36 10.31
N PRO A 16 -0.58 17.09 11.39
CA PRO A 16 0.09 16.49 12.55
C PRO A 16 -0.81 15.67 13.48
N ASP A 17 -2.10 15.97 13.53
CA ASP A 17 -3.12 15.28 14.34
C ASP A 17 -4.06 14.44 13.46
N TRP A 18 -4.88 13.60 14.08
CA TRP A 18 -5.97 12.84 13.44
C TRP A 18 -7.09 12.62 14.50
N PRO A 19 -8.39 12.70 14.16
CA PRO A 19 -9.02 12.75 12.82
C PRO A 19 -9.10 14.14 12.19
N ARG A 20 -8.72 15.18 12.94
CA ARG A 20 -8.63 16.55 12.46
C ARG A 20 -7.28 16.82 11.79
N CYS A 21 -7.11 18.02 11.23
CA CYS A 21 -5.86 18.52 10.71
C CYS A 21 -5.64 19.94 11.25
N PHE A 22 -4.58 20.13 12.02
CA PHE A 22 -4.34 21.31 12.84
C PHE A 22 -5.52 21.65 13.78
N GLY A 23 -6.09 20.64 14.46
CA GLY A 23 -7.21 20.82 15.39
C GLY A 23 -8.56 21.17 14.74
N SER A 24 -8.59 21.31 13.41
CA SER A 24 -9.75 21.71 12.61
C SER A 24 -10.20 20.60 11.66
N TRP A 25 -11.49 20.57 11.31
CA TRP A 25 -12.03 19.60 10.35
C TRP A 25 -11.66 19.92 8.90
N ALA A 26 -11.52 21.21 8.58
CA ALA A 26 -10.92 21.70 7.33
C ALA A 26 -9.52 22.23 7.64
N PRO A 27 -8.49 21.92 6.83
CA PRO A 27 -7.15 22.41 7.09
C PRO A 27 -7.02 23.93 6.94
N PRO A 28 -6.12 24.56 7.69
CA PRO A 28 -5.84 25.98 7.53
C PRO A 28 -5.22 26.27 6.17
N THR A 29 -5.42 27.49 5.68
CA THR A 29 -4.88 27.96 4.39
C THR A 29 -3.66 28.86 4.54
N SER A 30 -3.40 29.39 5.74
CA SER A 30 -2.23 30.20 6.06
C SER A 30 -1.68 29.88 7.46
N VAL A 31 -0.40 30.21 7.68
CA VAL A 31 0.27 30.04 8.99
C VAL A 31 -0.43 30.86 10.07
N ASP A 32 -0.98 32.02 9.72
CA ASP A 32 -1.61 32.95 10.67
C ASP A 32 -2.85 32.39 11.38
N GLN A 33 -3.41 31.31 10.85
CA GLN A 33 -4.54 30.59 11.46
C GLN A 33 -4.08 29.62 12.57
N LEU A 34 -2.77 29.46 12.75
CA LEU A 34 -2.17 28.58 13.75
C LEU A 34 -1.69 29.37 14.97
N PRO A 35 -1.83 28.81 16.19
CA PRO A 35 -1.24 29.43 17.37
C PRO A 35 0.29 29.37 17.30
N ALA A 36 0.97 30.35 17.89
CA ALA A 36 2.43 30.44 17.84
C ALA A 36 3.16 29.19 18.37
N ASN A 37 2.55 28.47 19.32
CA ASN A 37 3.09 27.26 19.94
C ASN A 37 2.62 25.95 19.29
N TYR A 38 2.10 25.99 18.04
CA TYR A 38 1.51 24.80 17.41
C TYR A 38 2.50 23.62 17.34
N LYS A 39 3.77 23.86 16.99
CA LYS A 39 4.80 22.80 16.88
C LYS A 39 5.00 22.04 18.19
N GLU A 40 5.06 22.75 19.31
CA GLU A 40 5.23 22.14 20.64
C GLU A 40 4.01 21.31 21.04
N ASN A 41 2.81 21.84 20.77
CA ASN A 41 1.55 21.12 21.03
C ASN A 41 1.48 19.81 20.24
N TYR A 42 1.84 19.83 18.95
CA TYR A 42 1.79 18.63 18.10
C TYR A 42 2.93 17.65 18.39
N SER A 43 4.13 18.13 18.70
CA SER A 43 5.23 17.31 19.21
C SER A 43 4.81 16.54 20.49
N THR A 44 4.17 17.23 21.44
CA THR A 44 3.66 16.60 22.68
C THR A 44 2.53 15.59 22.40
N TYR A 45 1.62 15.91 21.47
CA TYR A 45 0.56 15.00 21.03
C TYR A 45 1.16 13.72 20.42
N ARG A 46 2.18 13.88 19.56
CA ARG A 46 2.89 12.80 18.90
C ARG A 46 3.63 11.90 19.88
N ASP A 47 4.34 12.49 20.85
CA ASP A 47 5.03 11.76 21.92
C ASP A 47 4.06 10.88 22.72
N LYS A 48 2.96 11.46 23.23
CA LYS A 48 1.93 10.71 23.97
C LYS A 48 1.38 9.51 23.18
N LYS A 49 1.17 9.72 21.88
CA LYS A 49 0.68 8.67 20.98
C LYS A 49 1.71 7.57 20.77
N ASN A 50 2.97 7.92 20.56
CA ASN A 50 4.06 6.96 20.40
C ASN A 50 4.34 6.18 21.68
N GLN A 51 4.25 6.81 22.86
CA GLN A 51 4.32 6.11 24.14
C GLN A 51 3.20 5.07 24.30
N LYS A 52 1.97 5.41 23.90
CA LYS A 52 0.86 4.45 23.90
C LYS A 52 1.11 3.30 22.93
N PHE A 53 1.64 3.60 21.74
CA PHE A 53 2.00 2.58 20.75
C PHE A 53 3.12 1.65 21.26
N ALA A 54 4.13 2.20 21.92
CA ALA A 54 5.22 1.45 22.55
C ALA A 54 4.70 0.47 23.62
N LYS A 55 3.65 0.81 24.37
CA LYS A 55 3.00 -0.14 25.31
C LYS A 55 2.43 -1.36 24.57
N TYR A 56 1.74 -1.15 23.45
CA TYR A 56 1.24 -2.27 22.64
C TYR A 56 2.38 -3.13 22.07
N LEU A 57 3.46 -2.51 21.60
CA LEU A 57 4.64 -3.25 21.13
C LEU A 57 5.29 -4.10 22.23
N ARG A 58 5.43 -3.56 23.45
CA ARG A 58 5.93 -4.32 24.60
C ARG A 58 5.02 -5.51 24.95
N LEU A 59 3.70 -5.34 24.89
CA LEU A 59 2.73 -6.43 25.10
C LEU A 59 2.85 -7.54 24.03
N LEU A 60 3.25 -7.18 22.81
CA LEU A 60 3.51 -8.12 21.71
C LEU A 60 4.92 -8.74 21.76
N GLY A 61 5.71 -8.45 22.80
CA GLY A 61 7.09 -8.94 22.94
C GLY A 61 8.15 -8.15 22.15
N MET A 62 7.78 -7.04 21.50
CA MET A 62 8.66 -6.20 20.69
C MET A 62 9.29 -5.05 21.53
N SER A 63 9.87 -5.36 22.69
CA SER A 63 10.39 -4.35 23.62
C SER A 63 11.50 -3.49 23.01
N GLU A 64 12.42 -4.07 22.25
CA GLU A 64 13.51 -3.33 21.59
C GLU A 64 12.97 -2.29 20.58
N THR A 65 11.94 -2.65 19.82
CA THR A 65 11.31 -1.72 18.86
C THR A 65 10.56 -0.61 19.59
N ALA A 66 9.89 -0.95 20.70
CA ALA A 66 9.23 0.03 21.55
C ALA A 66 10.23 1.05 22.12
N ASP A 67 11.39 0.59 22.58
CA ASP A 67 12.43 1.44 23.15
C ASP A 67 13.10 2.33 22.09
N LYS A 68 13.35 1.80 20.87
CA LYS A 68 13.82 2.60 19.73
C LYS A 68 12.86 3.75 19.40
N ILE A 69 11.55 3.50 19.37
CA ILE A 69 10.56 4.55 19.10
C ILE A 69 10.52 5.60 20.22
N THR A 70 10.61 5.19 21.50
CA THR A 70 10.53 6.16 22.60
C THR A 70 11.83 6.93 22.85
N SER A 71 12.97 6.41 22.41
CA SER A 71 14.28 7.07 22.56
C SER A 71 14.63 7.99 21.40
N ASP A 72 14.06 7.76 20.22
CA ASP A 72 14.32 8.56 19.03
C ASP A 72 13.60 9.91 19.10
N LYS A 73 14.32 10.96 19.49
CA LYS A 73 13.79 12.34 19.53
C LYS A 73 13.56 12.94 18.14
N SER A 74 14.13 12.37 17.07
CA SER A 74 13.95 12.89 15.71
C SER A 74 12.51 12.77 15.24
N ILE A 75 11.73 11.83 15.79
CA ILE A 75 10.32 11.67 15.43
C ILE A 75 9.44 12.83 15.91
N LEU A 76 9.91 13.60 16.89
CA LEU A 76 9.22 14.75 17.46
C LEU A 76 9.49 16.04 16.68
N ALA A 77 10.37 16.02 15.68
CA ALA A 77 10.61 17.15 14.80
C ALA A 77 9.38 17.36 13.90
N GLU A 78 8.68 18.48 14.11
CA GLU A 78 7.54 18.87 13.29
C GLU A 78 7.99 19.59 12.02
N ALA A 79 7.30 19.33 10.90
CA ALA A 79 7.55 20.03 9.66
C ALA A 79 7.03 21.48 9.71
N GLU A 80 7.67 22.37 8.95
CA GLU A 80 7.13 23.69 8.70
C GLU A 80 5.75 23.60 8.03
N PHE A 81 4.84 24.49 8.43
CA PHE A 81 3.51 24.52 7.83
C PHE A 81 3.62 24.88 6.35
N ASN A 82 2.95 24.09 5.50
CA ASN A 82 2.82 24.38 4.09
C ASN A 82 1.40 24.00 3.63
N PRO A 83 0.59 24.96 3.17
CA PRO A 83 -0.82 24.72 2.87
C PRO A 83 -1.00 23.66 1.78
N VAL A 84 -0.15 23.66 0.74
CA VAL A 84 -0.24 22.68 -0.36
C VAL A 84 -0.02 21.26 0.17
N LYS A 85 1.04 21.05 0.96
CA LYS A 85 1.34 19.73 1.55
C LYS A 85 0.24 19.28 2.50
N THR A 86 -0.25 20.19 3.33
CA THR A 86 -1.35 19.94 4.26
C THR A 86 -2.62 19.49 3.53
N TRP A 87 -3.02 20.18 2.46
CA TRP A 87 -4.19 19.80 1.67
C TRP A 87 -4.00 18.48 0.90
N ILE A 88 -2.80 18.19 0.41
CA ILE A 88 -2.48 16.89 -0.22
C ILE A 88 -2.67 15.74 0.79
N GLU A 89 -2.17 15.87 2.02
CA GLU A 89 -2.38 14.85 3.05
C GLU A 89 -3.85 14.73 3.47
N TYR A 90 -4.53 15.87 3.63
CA TYR A 90 -5.94 15.89 3.99
C TYR A 90 -6.82 15.20 2.92
N ALA A 91 -6.57 15.46 1.64
CA ALA A 91 -7.26 14.79 0.55
C ALA A 91 -7.06 13.26 0.60
N ASN A 92 -5.85 12.80 0.91
CA ASN A 92 -5.57 11.37 1.12
C ASN A 92 -6.38 10.78 2.29
N ARG A 93 -6.51 11.52 3.40
CA ARG A 93 -7.33 11.10 4.54
C ARG A 93 -8.81 11.03 4.18
N LEU A 94 -9.31 12.00 3.43
CA LEU A 94 -10.70 12.03 2.96
C LEU A 94 -11.02 10.83 2.06
N VAL A 95 -10.12 10.47 1.15
CA VAL A 95 -10.25 9.24 0.34
C VAL A 95 -10.33 8.00 1.24
N GLY A 96 -9.50 7.93 2.29
CA GLY A 96 -9.57 6.86 3.28
C GLY A 96 -10.92 6.78 4.01
N VAL A 97 -11.49 7.92 4.39
CA VAL A 97 -12.83 8.01 5.02
C VAL A 97 -13.92 7.54 4.06
N ILE A 98 -13.87 7.95 2.79
CA ILE A 98 -14.81 7.50 1.76
C ILE A 98 -14.75 5.98 1.60
N ILE A 99 -13.55 5.40 1.51
CA ILE A 99 -13.36 3.94 1.45
C ILE A 99 -13.95 3.26 2.69
N GLY A 100 -13.75 3.83 3.88
CA GLY A 100 -14.35 3.34 5.13
C GLY A 100 -15.87 3.28 5.06
N PHE A 101 -16.53 4.34 4.59
CA PHE A 101 -17.98 4.36 4.41
C PHE A 101 -18.47 3.35 3.37
N LEU A 102 -17.76 3.20 2.24
CA LEU A 102 -18.09 2.20 1.23
C LEU A 102 -18.01 0.77 1.80
N ILE A 103 -17.01 0.47 2.64
CA ILE A 103 -16.88 -0.84 3.30
C ILE A 103 -17.96 -1.05 4.36
N ILE A 104 -18.38 -0.01 5.10
CA ILE A 104 -19.53 -0.10 6.00
C ILE A 104 -20.81 -0.46 5.22
N ILE A 105 -21.04 0.20 4.08
CA ILE A 105 -22.18 -0.11 3.20
C ILE A 105 -22.09 -1.55 2.68
N LEU A 106 -20.90 -1.99 2.25
CA LEU A 106 -20.65 -3.37 1.81
C LEU A 106 -21.01 -4.37 2.92
N PHE A 107 -20.55 -4.14 4.15
CA PHE A 107 -20.88 -4.99 5.29
C PHE A 107 -22.39 -4.98 5.57
N TYR A 108 -23.05 -3.81 5.57
CA TYR A 108 -24.49 -3.72 5.74
C TYR A 108 -25.26 -4.51 4.67
N LYS A 109 -24.86 -4.41 3.40
CA LYS A 109 -25.45 -5.18 2.29
C LYS A 109 -25.14 -6.67 2.34
N SER A 110 -24.15 -7.09 3.12
CA SER A 110 -23.82 -8.51 3.31
C SER A 110 -24.75 -9.23 4.31
N PHE A 111 -25.50 -8.51 5.15
CA PHE A 111 -26.36 -9.10 6.19
C PHE A 111 -27.42 -10.10 5.69
N PRO A 112 -28.15 -9.84 4.58
CA PRO A 112 -29.10 -10.82 4.04
C PRO A 112 -28.44 -12.16 3.69
N PHE A 113 -27.16 -12.14 3.28
CA PHE A 113 -26.42 -13.33 2.86
C PHE A 113 -25.84 -14.14 4.03
N ARG A 114 -26.07 -13.75 5.29
CA ARG A 114 -25.48 -14.39 6.48
C ARG A 114 -25.81 -15.89 6.62
N LYS A 115 -26.93 -16.34 6.05
CA LYS A 115 -27.36 -17.75 6.08
C LYS A 115 -27.03 -18.47 4.76
N ASP A 116 -27.36 -17.84 3.62
CA ASP A 116 -27.27 -18.50 2.31
C ASP A 116 -25.84 -18.54 1.75
N LYS A 117 -25.05 -17.49 2.00
CA LYS A 117 -23.65 -17.35 1.56
C LYS A 117 -22.79 -16.74 2.67
N PRO A 118 -22.56 -17.48 3.78
CA PRO A 118 -21.92 -16.95 4.98
C PRO A 118 -20.51 -16.38 4.73
N VAL A 119 -19.81 -16.87 3.69
CA VAL A 119 -18.52 -16.33 3.25
C VAL A 119 -18.61 -14.83 2.93
N LEU A 120 -19.67 -14.37 2.26
CA LEU A 120 -19.85 -12.95 1.92
C LEU A 120 -20.00 -12.10 3.18
N PHE A 121 -20.74 -12.59 4.18
CA PHE A 121 -20.96 -11.89 5.44
C PHE A 121 -19.67 -11.80 6.28
N TRP A 122 -19.05 -12.95 6.57
CA TRP A 122 -17.87 -13.00 7.43
C TRP A 122 -16.66 -12.30 6.81
N LEU A 123 -16.48 -12.40 5.50
CA LEU A 123 -15.40 -11.71 4.81
C LEU A 123 -15.64 -10.19 4.71
N SER A 124 -16.90 -9.75 4.55
CA SER A 124 -17.23 -8.32 4.64
C SER A 124 -16.99 -7.77 6.06
N ALA A 125 -17.32 -8.55 7.10
CA ALA A 125 -17.01 -8.22 8.49
C ALA A 125 -15.49 -8.13 8.72
N ALA A 126 -14.73 -9.11 8.23
CA ALA A 126 -13.28 -9.11 8.30
C ALA A 126 -12.67 -7.91 7.55
N THR A 127 -13.23 -7.54 6.40
CA THR A 127 -12.82 -6.36 5.62
C THR A 127 -13.09 -5.06 6.37
N LEU A 128 -14.22 -4.96 7.08
CA LEU A 128 -14.53 -3.81 7.94
C LEU A 128 -13.54 -3.70 9.11
N ILE A 129 -13.21 -4.81 9.77
CA ILE A 129 -12.20 -4.82 10.83
C ILE A 129 -10.83 -4.44 10.26
N ALA A 130 -10.45 -4.99 9.10
CA ALA A 130 -9.19 -4.71 8.45
C ALA A 130 -9.04 -3.21 8.08
N VAL A 131 -10.08 -2.55 7.56
CA VAL A 131 -10.00 -1.12 7.24
C VAL A 131 -9.89 -0.24 8.50
N ILE A 132 -10.51 -0.63 9.61
CA ILE A 132 -10.36 0.07 10.89
C ILE A 132 -8.91 -0.03 11.38
N ILE A 133 -8.33 -1.24 11.35
CA ILE A 133 -6.92 -1.46 11.71
C ILE A 133 -6.01 -0.68 10.75
N GLN A 134 -6.28 -0.71 9.44
CA GLN A 134 -5.54 0.04 8.42
C GLN A 134 -5.53 1.54 8.69
N GLY A 135 -6.70 2.12 9.02
CA GLY A 135 -6.84 3.55 9.33
C GLY A 135 -6.13 3.94 10.62
N TRP A 136 -6.26 3.12 11.68
CA TRP A 136 -5.52 3.30 12.92
C TRP A 136 -4.01 3.27 12.68
N PHE A 137 -3.53 2.28 11.92
CA PHE A 137 -2.11 2.12 11.61
C PHE A 137 -1.59 3.24 10.71
N GLY A 138 -2.39 3.75 9.77
CA GLY A 138 -2.05 4.96 9.00
C GLY A 138 -1.79 6.18 9.88
N SER A 139 -2.51 6.31 10.99
CA SER A 139 -2.28 7.37 11.96
C SER A 139 -0.97 7.17 12.77
N ILE A 140 -0.49 5.94 12.92
CA ILE A 140 0.80 5.59 13.53
C ILE A 140 1.96 5.89 12.58
N VAL A 141 1.78 5.64 11.28
CA VAL A 141 2.76 5.99 10.24
C VAL A 141 3.13 7.48 10.31
N VAL A 142 2.14 8.36 10.47
CA VAL A 142 2.38 9.80 10.64
C VAL A 142 3.08 10.11 11.97
N SER A 143 2.63 9.53 13.09
CA SER A 143 3.20 9.86 14.41
C SER A 143 4.62 9.32 14.61
N THR A 144 4.99 8.26 13.91
CA THR A 144 6.34 7.69 13.93
C THR A 144 7.26 8.34 12.89
N ASN A 145 6.94 9.54 12.40
CA ASN A 145 7.74 10.26 11.41
C ASN A 145 8.09 9.41 10.18
N LEU A 146 7.12 8.65 9.67
CA LEU A 146 7.24 7.93 8.40
C LEU A 146 8.37 6.88 8.41
N THR A 147 8.60 6.23 9.55
CA THR A 147 9.58 5.14 9.69
C THR A 147 9.32 4.01 8.68
N THR A 148 10.40 3.44 8.14
CA THR A 148 10.33 2.48 7.02
C THR A 148 9.42 1.29 7.32
N TRP A 149 9.60 0.64 8.46
CA TRP A 149 8.84 -0.56 8.81
C TRP A 149 7.35 -0.28 9.02
N THR A 150 6.96 0.89 9.56
CA THR A 150 5.54 1.24 9.71
C THR A 150 4.89 1.49 8.36
N ILE A 151 5.57 2.16 7.43
CA ILE A 151 5.04 2.32 6.06
C ILE A 151 4.89 0.96 5.38
N THR A 152 5.90 0.09 5.52
CA THR A 152 5.89 -1.25 4.92
C THR A 152 4.71 -2.08 5.45
N LEU A 153 4.54 -2.16 6.78
CA LEU A 153 3.40 -2.89 7.36
C LEU A 153 2.05 -2.29 6.96
N HIS A 154 1.92 -0.96 6.92
CA HIS A 154 0.70 -0.30 6.46
C HIS A 154 0.38 -0.69 5.02
N PHE A 155 1.39 -0.70 4.14
CA PHE A 155 1.22 -1.05 2.75
C PHE A 155 0.84 -2.53 2.55
N PHE A 156 1.48 -3.47 3.25
CA PHE A 156 1.13 -4.89 3.15
C PHE A 156 -0.26 -5.20 3.73
N LEU A 157 -0.69 -4.50 4.79
CA LEU A 157 -2.06 -4.60 5.29
C LEU A 157 -3.09 -4.06 4.28
N ALA A 158 -2.75 -3.02 3.51
CA ALA A 158 -3.57 -2.59 2.37
C ALA A 158 -3.64 -3.65 1.25
N LEU A 159 -2.54 -4.33 0.92
CA LEU A 159 -2.56 -5.42 -0.06
C LEU A 159 -3.44 -6.60 0.39
N LEU A 160 -3.44 -6.91 1.69
CA LEU A 160 -4.34 -7.91 2.27
C LEU A 160 -5.81 -7.51 2.09
N LEU A 161 -6.14 -6.24 2.35
CA LEU A 161 -7.49 -5.71 2.15
C LEU A 161 -7.92 -5.79 0.68
N VAL A 162 -7.02 -5.49 -0.26
CA VAL A 162 -7.25 -5.72 -1.70
C VAL A 162 -7.58 -7.20 -1.97
N GLY A 163 -6.85 -8.13 -1.34
CA GLY A 163 -7.14 -9.57 -1.43
C GLY A 163 -8.53 -9.95 -0.96
N PHE A 164 -8.98 -9.40 0.17
CA PHE A 164 -10.35 -9.63 0.66
C PHE A 164 -11.41 -9.11 -0.31
N LEU A 165 -11.23 -7.90 -0.84
CA LEU A 165 -12.17 -7.30 -1.80
C LEU A 165 -12.21 -8.06 -3.13
N VAL A 166 -11.04 -8.47 -3.65
CA VAL A 166 -10.97 -9.27 -4.89
C VAL A 166 -11.63 -10.64 -4.69
N TYR A 167 -11.45 -11.26 -3.52
CA TYR A 167 -12.12 -12.52 -3.22
C TYR A 167 -13.65 -12.35 -3.06
N LEU A 168 -14.11 -11.29 -2.38
CA LEU A 168 -15.54 -10.94 -2.31
C LEU A 168 -16.15 -10.74 -3.71
N LEU A 169 -15.45 -10.01 -4.58
CA LEU A 169 -15.86 -9.81 -5.96
C LEU A 169 -15.99 -11.15 -6.69
N ASN A 170 -14.97 -12.03 -6.58
CA ASN A 170 -15.02 -13.36 -7.19
C ASN A 170 -16.17 -14.22 -6.63
N GLN A 171 -16.52 -14.09 -5.35
CA GLN A 171 -17.65 -14.82 -4.77
C GLN A 171 -19.01 -14.27 -5.24
N SER A 172 -19.07 -12.98 -5.58
CA SER A 172 -20.27 -12.33 -6.11
C SER A 172 -20.48 -12.59 -7.60
N GLU A 173 -19.40 -12.68 -8.37
CA GLU A 173 -19.39 -13.18 -9.74
C GLU A 173 -19.58 -14.70 -9.70
N GLY A 174 -20.42 -15.27 -10.59
CA GLY A 174 -20.59 -16.72 -10.67
C GLY A 174 -19.28 -17.43 -11.06
N PRO A 175 -19.22 -18.77 -10.92
CA PRO A 175 -18.02 -19.52 -11.28
C PRO A 175 -17.67 -19.32 -12.76
N ALA A 176 -16.43 -18.88 -13.04
CA ALA A 176 -15.95 -18.73 -14.41
C ALA A 176 -15.54 -20.10 -14.96
N ASN A 177 -16.20 -20.62 -16.00
CA ASN A 177 -15.86 -21.92 -16.61
C ASN A 177 -14.50 -21.89 -17.33
N ILE A 178 -13.43 -22.13 -16.58
CA ILE A 178 -12.04 -22.11 -17.04
C ILE A 178 -11.42 -23.49 -16.80
N GLN A 179 -10.98 -24.12 -17.88
CA GLN A 179 -10.12 -25.31 -17.84
C GLN A 179 -8.68 -24.87 -18.13
N SER A 180 -7.81 -24.94 -17.14
CA SER A 180 -6.41 -24.56 -17.25
C SER A 180 -5.49 -25.72 -16.85
N PRO A 181 -4.33 -25.90 -17.51
CA PRO A 181 -3.35 -26.90 -17.10
C PRO A 181 -2.89 -26.67 -15.65
N GLY A 182 -2.68 -27.74 -14.87
CA GLY A 182 -2.23 -27.62 -13.46
C GLY A 182 -0.92 -26.82 -13.29
N LEU A 183 -0.03 -26.88 -14.28
CA LEU A 183 1.21 -26.10 -14.30
C LEU A 183 0.98 -24.57 -14.28
N SER A 184 -0.10 -24.08 -14.91
CA SER A 184 -0.40 -22.64 -14.98
C SER A 184 -0.74 -22.04 -13.62
N LEU A 185 -1.33 -22.84 -12.72
CA LEU A 185 -1.62 -22.40 -11.34
C LEU A 185 -0.33 -22.23 -10.53
N TRP A 186 0.60 -23.19 -10.63
CA TRP A 186 1.89 -23.11 -9.96
C TRP A 186 2.75 -21.96 -10.50
N LEU A 187 2.72 -21.73 -11.82
CA LEU A 187 3.37 -20.56 -12.42
C LEU A 187 2.78 -19.25 -11.93
N LEU A 188 1.45 -19.15 -11.81
CA LEU A 188 0.80 -17.96 -11.25
C LEU A 188 1.19 -17.73 -9.79
N LEU A 189 1.22 -18.78 -8.97
CA LEU A 189 1.66 -18.69 -7.57
C LEU A 189 3.12 -18.22 -7.47
N GLY A 190 4.01 -18.76 -8.30
CA GLY A 190 5.40 -18.31 -8.40
C GLY A 190 5.53 -16.86 -8.87
N ALA A 191 4.74 -16.46 -9.87
CA ALA A 191 4.68 -15.08 -10.36
C ALA A 191 4.13 -14.10 -9.31
N MET A 192 3.19 -14.54 -8.47
CA MET A 192 2.64 -13.75 -7.37
C MET A 192 3.62 -13.61 -6.21
N LEU A 193 4.29 -14.69 -5.82
CA LEU A 193 5.33 -14.66 -4.80
C LEU A 193 6.50 -13.75 -5.20
N THR A 194 6.98 -13.90 -6.45
CA THR A 194 8.06 -13.04 -6.95
C THR A 194 7.65 -11.58 -7.06
N LEU A 195 6.40 -11.26 -7.43
CA LEU A 195 5.91 -9.88 -7.39
C LEU A 195 5.89 -9.33 -5.95
N LEU A 196 5.44 -10.11 -4.97
CA LEU A 196 5.46 -9.69 -3.55
C LEU A 196 6.88 -9.42 -3.05
N VAL A 197 7.85 -10.28 -3.40
CA VAL A 197 9.26 -10.05 -3.09
C VAL A 197 9.78 -8.79 -3.79
N GLN A 198 9.46 -8.59 -5.07
CA GLN A 198 9.84 -7.38 -5.81
C GLN A 198 9.30 -6.10 -5.17
N VAL A 199 8.05 -6.15 -4.69
CA VAL A 199 7.42 -5.03 -3.99
C VAL A 199 8.12 -4.76 -2.65
N PHE A 200 8.47 -5.79 -1.88
CA PHE A 200 9.28 -5.65 -0.67
C PHE A 200 10.65 -5.01 -0.97
N LEU A 201 11.38 -5.53 -1.96
CA LEU A 201 12.66 -4.95 -2.40
C LEU A 201 12.50 -3.48 -2.84
N GLY A 202 11.37 -3.14 -3.47
CA GLY A 202 11.05 -1.77 -3.84
C GLY A 202 10.86 -0.85 -2.63
N THR A 203 10.35 -1.37 -1.50
CA THR A 203 10.25 -0.59 -0.25
C THR A 203 11.62 -0.28 0.36
N GLU A 204 12.63 -1.14 0.15
CA GLU A 204 14.01 -0.90 0.58
C GLU A 204 14.68 0.18 -0.27
N VAL A 205 14.56 0.11 -1.61
CA VAL A 205 15.05 1.18 -2.51
C VAL A 205 14.42 2.53 -2.15
N ARG A 206 13.12 2.54 -1.88
CA ARG A 206 12.42 3.74 -1.40
C ARG A 206 13.03 4.25 -0.10
N SER A 207 13.28 3.38 0.86
CA SER A 207 13.88 3.76 2.14
C SER A 207 15.27 4.38 1.95
N ALA A 208 16.09 3.82 1.06
CA ALA A 208 17.40 4.38 0.72
C ALA A 208 17.28 5.78 0.10
N ILE A 209 16.36 5.97 -0.86
CA ILE A 209 16.06 7.29 -1.44
C ILE A 209 15.64 8.28 -0.37
N ASP A 210 14.79 7.89 0.59
CA ASP A 210 14.33 8.78 1.66
C ASP A 210 15.49 9.29 2.53
N VAL A 211 16.50 8.45 2.81
CA VAL A 211 17.71 8.83 3.56
C VAL A 211 18.60 9.77 2.76
N LEU A 212 18.76 9.51 1.45
CA LEU A 212 19.56 10.34 0.55
C LEU A 212 18.90 11.71 0.31
N ALA A 213 17.57 11.74 0.17
CA ALA A 213 16.78 12.96 -0.04
C ALA A 213 16.89 13.97 1.10
N ALA A 214 17.22 13.52 2.30
CA ALA A 214 17.45 14.39 3.45
C ALA A 214 18.83 15.09 3.44
N LYS A 215 19.77 14.61 2.61
CA LYS A 215 21.19 15.03 2.67
C LYS A 215 21.71 15.57 1.34
N LEU A 216 21.19 15.08 0.22
CA LEU A 216 21.76 15.28 -1.10
C LEU A 216 20.72 15.83 -2.09
N PRO A 217 21.18 16.59 -3.10
CA PRO A 217 20.31 17.05 -4.18
C PRO A 217 19.82 15.86 -5.03
N ARG A 218 18.70 16.03 -5.72
CA ARG A 218 17.97 14.92 -6.34
C ARG A 218 18.76 14.20 -7.44
N GLU A 219 19.59 14.94 -8.17
CA GLU A 219 20.36 14.41 -9.31
C GLU A 219 21.43 13.39 -8.86
N SER A 220 21.86 13.44 -7.60
CA SER A 220 22.87 12.50 -7.09
C SER A 220 22.28 11.24 -6.46
N TRP A 221 20.96 11.17 -6.26
CA TRP A 221 20.35 10.07 -5.51
C TRP A 221 20.62 8.70 -6.12
N VAL A 222 20.44 8.55 -7.43
CA VAL A 222 20.60 7.26 -8.11
C VAL A 222 22.05 6.78 -8.08
N GLY A 223 23.02 7.69 -8.17
CA GLY A 223 24.45 7.38 -8.13
C GLY A 223 24.93 6.85 -6.78
N GLU A 224 24.23 7.23 -5.70
CA GLU A 224 24.56 6.85 -4.32
C GLU A 224 23.77 5.63 -3.80
N LEU A 225 22.90 5.05 -4.64
CA LEU A 225 22.15 3.84 -4.25
C LEU A 225 23.07 2.62 -4.20
N GLY A 226 22.86 1.80 -3.17
CA GLY A 226 23.63 0.59 -2.91
C GLY A 226 23.04 -0.67 -3.53
N GLY A 227 23.32 -1.81 -2.87
CA GLY A 227 22.90 -3.14 -3.30
C GLY A 227 21.38 -3.34 -3.38
N GLU A 228 20.59 -2.55 -2.63
CA GLU A 228 19.13 -2.55 -2.67
C GLU A 228 18.59 -2.22 -4.06
N PHE A 229 19.20 -1.23 -4.75
CA PHE A 229 18.80 -0.84 -6.10
C PHE A 229 19.15 -1.92 -7.12
N PHE A 230 20.39 -2.43 -7.08
CA PHE A 230 20.82 -3.46 -8.02
C PHE A 230 20.04 -4.77 -7.86
N THR A 231 19.74 -5.15 -6.62
CA THR A 231 18.91 -6.32 -6.30
C THR A 231 17.50 -6.14 -6.84
N HIS A 232 16.82 -5.02 -6.52
CA HIS A 232 15.48 -4.73 -7.02
C HIS A 232 15.42 -4.67 -8.55
N ARG A 233 16.38 -4.00 -9.20
CA ARG A 233 16.46 -3.89 -10.66
C ARG A 233 16.64 -5.25 -11.31
N SER A 234 17.58 -6.06 -10.82
CA SER A 234 17.90 -7.35 -11.44
C SER A 234 16.82 -8.40 -11.20
N PHE A 235 16.20 -8.41 -10.01
CA PHE A 235 15.10 -9.31 -9.67
C PHE A 235 13.83 -9.03 -10.51
N SER A 236 13.65 -7.80 -11.01
CA SER A 236 12.52 -7.45 -11.87
C SER A 236 12.45 -8.27 -13.17
N TRP A 237 13.59 -8.75 -13.69
CA TRP A 237 13.63 -9.62 -14.86
C TRP A 237 12.98 -10.98 -14.58
N LEU A 238 13.19 -11.55 -13.39
CA LEU A 238 12.54 -12.80 -13.00
C LEU A 238 11.02 -12.63 -12.97
N VAL A 239 10.53 -11.51 -12.41
CA VAL A 239 9.10 -11.17 -12.39
C VAL A 239 8.56 -11.07 -13.82
N LEU A 240 9.25 -10.36 -14.72
CA LEU A 240 8.82 -10.22 -16.11
C LEU A 240 8.79 -11.58 -16.84
N ILE A 241 9.84 -12.39 -16.69
CA ILE A 241 9.95 -13.71 -17.35
C ILE A 241 8.84 -14.65 -16.88
N LEU A 242 8.61 -14.78 -15.57
CA LEU A 242 7.56 -15.66 -15.04
C LEU A 242 6.17 -15.23 -15.51
N ASN A 243 5.86 -13.93 -15.49
CA ASN A 243 4.58 -13.42 -15.99
C ASN A 243 4.46 -13.58 -17.52
N GLY A 244 5.57 -13.48 -18.26
CA GLY A 244 5.63 -13.74 -19.71
C GLY A 244 5.37 -15.20 -20.06
N ILE A 245 5.98 -16.14 -19.33
CA ILE A 245 5.73 -17.59 -19.46
C ILE A 245 4.26 -17.91 -19.13
N PHE A 246 3.73 -17.34 -18.04
CA PHE A 246 2.33 -17.50 -17.66
C PHE A 246 1.37 -16.99 -18.75
N PHE A 247 1.63 -15.81 -19.31
CA PHE A 247 0.87 -15.27 -20.44
C PHE A 247 0.95 -16.21 -21.65
N TRP A 248 2.16 -16.65 -22.02
CA TRP A 248 2.35 -17.55 -23.15
C TRP A 248 1.57 -18.86 -23.02
N GLN A 249 1.52 -19.44 -21.82
CA GLN A 249 0.78 -20.68 -21.58
C GLN A 249 -0.74 -20.48 -21.62
N THR A 250 -1.23 -19.34 -21.14
CA THR A 250 -2.67 -19.04 -21.01
C THR A 250 -3.25 -18.31 -22.22
N ARG A 251 -2.43 -17.89 -23.20
CA ARG A 251 -2.88 -17.11 -24.38
C ARG A 251 -3.92 -17.83 -25.25
N LYS A 252 -4.02 -19.15 -25.16
CA LYS A 252 -4.99 -19.98 -25.90
C LYS A 252 -6.22 -20.35 -25.05
N THR A 253 -6.22 -20.06 -23.75
CA THR A 253 -7.31 -20.40 -22.84
C THR A 253 -8.36 -19.30 -22.82
N ILE A 254 -9.56 -19.61 -23.29
CA ILE A 254 -10.72 -18.71 -23.28
C ILE A 254 -11.03 -18.32 -21.82
N GLY A 255 -11.31 -17.04 -21.58
CA GLY A 255 -11.54 -16.48 -20.24
C GLY A 255 -10.27 -16.06 -19.49
N LEU A 256 -9.08 -16.59 -19.83
CA LEU A 256 -7.81 -16.17 -19.22
C LEU A 256 -6.98 -15.24 -20.10
N LYS A 257 -7.01 -15.41 -21.43
CA LYS A 257 -6.16 -14.67 -22.38
C LYS A 257 -6.16 -13.14 -22.17
N ALA A 258 -7.33 -12.53 -22.00
CA ALA A 258 -7.45 -11.08 -21.86
C ALA A 258 -6.83 -10.58 -20.53
N LEU A 259 -7.12 -11.29 -19.44
CA LEU A 259 -6.60 -10.96 -18.12
C LEU A 259 -5.09 -11.25 -18.02
N SER A 260 -4.59 -12.32 -18.63
CA SER A 260 -3.16 -12.61 -18.64
C SER A 260 -2.37 -11.65 -19.53
N LEU A 261 -2.94 -11.19 -20.66
CA LEU A 261 -2.36 -10.11 -21.46
C LEU A 261 -2.31 -8.80 -20.67
N ALA A 262 -3.42 -8.43 -20.02
CA ALA A 262 -3.48 -7.23 -19.20
C ALA A 262 -2.45 -7.27 -18.05
N LEU A 263 -2.31 -8.42 -17.38
CA LEU A 263 -1.28 -8.64 -16.36
C LEU A 263 0.13 -8.43 -16.93
N PHE A 264 0.44 -9.05 -18.07
CA PHE A 264 1.74 -8.90 -18.70
C PHE A 264 2.04 -7.44 -19.08
N VAL A 265 1.06 -6.72 -19.64
CA VAL A 265 1.19 -5.30 -19.97
C VAL A 265 1.39 -4.44 -18.72
N LEU A 266 0.69 -4.72 -17.63
CA LEU A 266 0.87 -4.01 -16.35
C LEU A 266 2.28 -4.22 -15.78
N ILE A 267 2.78 -5.46 -15.78
CA ILE A 267 4.14 -5.78 -15.31
C ILE A 267 5.19 -5.10 -16.19
N LEU A 268 5.03 -5.16 -17.52
CA LEU A 268 5.92 -4.47 -18.44
C LEU A 268 5.91 -2.96 -18.22
N SER A 269 4.73 -2.36 -18.05
CA SER A 269 4.58 -0.93 -17.77
C SER A 269 5.22 -0.56 -16.43
N SER A 270 5.05 -1.41 -15.40
CA SER A 270 5.72 -1.23 -14.11
C SER A 270 7.23 -1.25 -14.28
N LEU A 271 7.79 -2.18 -15.07
CA LEU A 271 9.23 -2.22 -15.35
C LEU A 271 9.69 -0.95 -16.08
N MET A 272 8.97 -0.50 -17.11
CA MET A 272 9.27 0.74 -17.84
C MET A 272 9.27 1.96 -16.91
N THR A 273 8.28 2.08 -16.02
CA THR A 273 8.27 3.17 -15.03
C THR A 273 9.42 3.07 -14.04
N GLY A 274 9.89 1.86 -13.69
CA GLY A 274 11.09 1.63 -12.89
C GLY A 274 12.37 2.06 -13.61
N VAL A 275 12.47 1.80 -14.92
CA VAL A 275 13.57 2.30 -15.76
C VAL A 275 13.56 3.83 -15.76
N VAL A 276 12.40 4.47 -15.95
CA VAL A 276 12.30 5.94 -15.89
C VAL A 276 12.80 6.48 -14.53
N LEU A 277 12.40 5.84 -13.42
CA LEU A 277 12.87 6.23 -12.09
C LEU A 277 14.39 6.11 -11.94
N GLY A 278 15.00 5.08 -12.54
CA GLY A 278 16.45 4.85 -12.47
C GLY A 278 17.30 5.69 -13.42
N TYR A 279 16.72 6.31 -14.45
CA TYR A 279 17.49 7.08 -15.46
C TYR A 279 17.15 8.57 -15.51
N PHE A 280 16.05 9.01 -14.89
CA PHE A 280 15.57 10.41 -14.95
C PHE A 280 15.43 11.03 -13.55
N ASP A 281 16.40 10.78 -12.66
CA ASP A 281 16.46 11.41 -11.33
C ASP A 281 15.21 11.20 -10.45
N VAL A 282 14.64 9.99 -10.51
CA VAL A 282 13.50 9.57 -9.67
C VAL A 282 12.32 10.57 -9.70
N PRO A 283 11.68 10.83 -10.86
CA PRO A 283 10.65 11.86 -10.96
C PRO A 283 9.50 11.62 -9.98
N ALA A 284 9.09 12.65 -9.24
CA ALA A 284 8.10 12.53 -8.16
C ALA A 284 6.74 11.96 -8.63
N ALA A 285 6.35 12.19 -9.88
CA ALA A 285 5.13 11.64 -10.47
C ALA A 285 5.24 10.15 -10.82
N MET A 286 6.44 9.66 -11.15
CA MET A 286 6.64 8.27 -11.58
C MET A 286 6.63 7.30 -10.40
N GLN A 287 6.99 7.76 -9.19
CA GLN A 287 6.98 6.94 -7.97
C GLN A 287 5.57 6.36 -7.66
N PRO A 288 4.49 7.16 -7.54
CA PRO A 288 3.15 6.63 -7.30
C PRO A 288 2.60 5.81 -8.47
N VAL A 289 3.00 6.11 -9.71
CA VAL A 289 2.60 5.35 -10.90
C VAL A 289 3.20 3.94 -10.85
N HIS A 290 4.50 3.83 -10.60
CA HIS A 290 5.19 2.55 -10.49
C HIS A 290 4.54 1.64 -9.44
N LEU A 291 4.29 2.18 -8.24
CA LEU A 291 3.63 1.44 -7.17
C LEU A 291 2.19 1.06 -7.50
N LEU A 292 1.45 1.94 -8.17
CA LEU A 292 0.07 1.67 -8.60
C LEU A 292 0.03 0.50 -9.58
N LEU A 293 0.89 0.50 -10.60
CA LEU A 293 0.95 -0.55 -11.61
C LEU A 293 1.25 -1.92 -10.97
N ALA A 294 2.24 -1.97 -10.07
CA ALA A 294 2.56 -3.20 -9.33
C ALA A 294 1.39 -3.68 -8.44
N THR A 295 0.69 -2.76 -7.77
CA THR A 295 -0.45 -3.11 -6.89
C THR A 295 -1.65 -3.61 -7.69
N VAL A 296 -1.94 -3.00 -8.85
CA VAL A 296 -3.01 -3.45 -9.75
C VAL A 296 -2.66 -4.81 -10.37
N ALA A 297 -1.40 -5.03 -10.76
CA ALA A 297 -0.92 -6.32 -11.22
C ALA A 297 -1.11 -7.42 -10.16
N PHE A 298 -0.80 -7.14 -8.90
CA PHE A 298 -1.04 -8.06 -7.79
C PHE A 298 -2.53 -8.37 -7.60
N GLY A 299 -3.40 -7.36 -7.63
CA GLY A 299 -4.86 -7.57 -7.57
C GLY A 299 -5.39 -8.43 -8.72
N LEU A 300 -4.83 -8.27 -9.92
CA LEU A 300 -5.17 -9.08 -11.09
C LEU A 300 -4.65 -10.53 -10.97
N GLN A 301 -3.46 -10.74 -10.41
CA GLN A 301 -2.95 -12.08 -10.09
C GLN A 301 -3.87 -12.81 -9.10
N LEU A 302 -4.36 -12.11 -8.07
CA LEU A 302 -5.34 -12.67 -7.12
C LEU A 302 -6.66 -13.04 -7.81
N SER A 303 -7.17 -12.17 -8.70
CA SER A 303 -8.40 -12.45 -9.46
C SER A 303 -8.23 -13.67 -10.36
N LEU A 304 -7.12 -13.77 -11.09
CA LEU A 304 -6.76 -14.95 -11.89
C LEU A 304 -6.69 -16.21 -11.02
N PHE A 305 -6.05 -16.13 -9.85
CA PHE A 305 -5.89 -17.24 -8.93
C PHE A 305 -7.24 -17.77 -8.44
N PHE A 306 -8.15 -16.89 -8.00
CA PHE A 306 -9.47 -17.30 -7.55
C PHE A 306 -10.33 -17.87 -8.69
N ARG A 307 -10.26 -17.28 -9.89
CA ARG A 307 -10.97 -17.80 -11.08
C ARG A 307 -10.48 -19.19 -11.50
N MET A 308 -9.19 -19.48 -11.35
CA MET A 308 -8.60 -20.79 -11.66
C MET A 308 -8.89 -21.84 -10.58
N THR A 309 -9.01 -21.44 -9.32
CA THR A 309 -9.22 -22.33 -8.17
C THR A 309 -10.68 -22.49 -7.76
N ASP A 310 -11.61 -21.77 -8.39
CA ASP A 310 -13.03 -21.82 -8.04
C ASP A 310 -13.64 -23.22 -8.28
N LYS A 311 -13.85 -23.94 -7.17
CA LYS A 311 -14.44 -25.28 -7.15
C LYS A 311 -15.97 -25.30 -7.21
N ARG A 312 -16.64 -24.14 -7.19
CA ARG A 312 -18.11 -24.06 -7.37
C ARG A 312 -18.56 -24.64 -8.72
N LYS A 313 -17.63 -24.86 -9.65
CA LYS A 313 -17.79 -25.62 -10.90
C LYS A 313 -18.21 -27.08 -10.72
N ILE A 314 -17.90 -27.71 -9.58
CA ILE A 314 -18.02 -29.17 -9.40
C ILE A 314 -19.39 -29.54 -8.78
N SER A 315 -20.18 -28.56 -8.32
CA SER A 315 -21.46 -28.81 -7.63
C SER A 315 -22.72 -28.35 -8.40
N GLN A 316 -22.61 -28.11 -9.71
CA GLN A 316 -23.74 -27.90 -10.63
C GLN A 316 -23.68 -28.98 -11.70
#